data_AF-A0A9E4DAS3-F1
#
_entry.id   AF-A0A9E4DAS3-F1
#
_cell.length_a   1.000
_cell.length_b   1.000
_cell.length_c   1.000
_cell.angle_alpha   90.00
_cell.angle_beta   90.00
_cell.angle_gamma   90.00
#
_symmetry.space_group_name_H-M   'P 1'
#
loop_
_entity.id
_entity.type
_entity.pdbx_description
1 polymer ?
#
loop_
_entity_poly.entity_id
_entity_poly.type
_entity_poly.pdbx_seq_one_letter_code
_entity_poly.pdbx_strand_id
1 'polypeptide(L)' 'MAEVIPFRKPSLKEKHKGNTLCRHGHHKWVVDKEKQFDVKAGKLVTIYNCVRCGKKKVRSH' A
#
# COMPACT_ATOMS: atom_id res chain seq x y z
N MET A 1 -18.05 -0.83 -24.86
CA MET A 1 -18.82 -0.57 -23.63
C MET A 1 -18.14 0.60 -22.92
N ALA A 2 -18.87 1.66 -22.61
CA ALA A 2 -18.29 2.82 -21.93
C ALA A 2 -18.23 2.55 -20.42
N GLU A 3 -17.04 2.63 -19.83
CA GLU A 3 -16.86 2.56 -18.38
C GLU A 3 -17.30 3.90 -17.77
N VAL A 4 -18.48 3.93 -17.15
CA VAL A 4 -18.99 5.11 -16.48
C VAL A 4 -18.19 5.32 -15.18
N ILE A 5 -17.24 6.25 -15.21
CA ILE A 5 -16.48 6.64 -14.01
C ILE A 5 -17.38 7.52 -13.15
N PRO A 6 -17.67 7.14 -11.90
CA PRO A 6 -18.52 7.94 -11.04
C PRO A 6 -17.77 9.19 -10.57
N PHE A 7 -18.28 10.39 -10.91
CA PHE A 7 -17.72 11.68 -10.49
C PHE A 7 -17.94 12.01 -8.99
N ARG A 8 -18.68 11.16 -8.26
CA ARG A 8 -18.96 11.35 -6.84
C ARG A 8 -17.69 11.15 -6.02
N LYS A 9 -17.47 12.02 -5.03
CA LYS A 9 -16.37 11.84 -4.06
C LYS A 9 -16.57 10.48 -3.36
N PRO A 10 -15.54 9.61 -3.30
CA PRO A 10 -15.65 8.34 -2.61
C PRO A 10 -15.98 8.58 -1.13
N SER A 11 -16.96 7.85 -0.62
CA SER A 11 -17.42 7.96 0.75
C SER A 11 -16.31 7.56 1.74
N LEU A 12 -16.39 8.08 2.96
CA LEU A 12 -15.46 7.68 4.04
C LEU A 12 -15.50 6.16 4.28
N LYS A 13 -16.68 5.53 4.10
CA LYS A 13 -16.83 4.07 4.19
C LYS A 13 -16.00 3.34 3.15
N GLU A 14 -15.97 3.83 1.91
CA GLU A 14 -15.14 3.27 0.83
C GLU A 14 -13.64 3.47 1.11
N LYS A 15 -13.23 4.67 1.58
CA LYS A 15 -11.83 4.97 1.92
C LYS A 15 -11.29 4.15 3.08
N HIS A 16 -12.14 3.84 4.06
CA HIS A 16 -11.74 3.11 5.27
C HIS A 16 -12.13 1.64 5.25
N LYS A 17 -12.68 1.13 4.14
CA LYS A 17 -13.06 -0.28 3.98
C LYS A 17 -11.83 -1.16 4.14
N GLY A 18 -11.80 -2.01 5.17
CA GLY A 18 -10.70 -2.94 5.44
C GLY A 18 -9.49 -2.33 6.18
N ASN A 19 -9.56 -1.07 6.61
CA ASN A 19 -8.47 -0.37 7.30
C ASN A 19 -8.54 -0.48 8.84
N THR A 20 -9.61 -1.07 9.39
CA THR A 20 -9.81 -1.26 10.85
C THR A 20 -8.68 -2.10 11.47
N LEU A 21 -8.42 -3.29 10.92
CA LEU A 21 -7.33 -4.18 11.38
C LEU A 21 -5.95 -3.53 11.29
N CYS A 22 -5.69 -2.74 10.24
CA CYS A 22 -4.43 -2.04 10.07
C CYS A 22 -4.21 -0.90 11.06
N ARG A 23 -5.28 -0.38 11.67
CA ARG A 23 -5.22 0.68 12.67
C ARG A 23 -4.74 0.15 14.04
N HIS A 24 -4.96 -1.14 14.29
CA HIS A 24 -4.49 -1.87 15.48
C HIS A 24 -3.13 -2.57 15.27
N GLY A 25 -2.46 -2.35 14.13
CA GLY A 25 -1.14 -2.94 13.84
C GLY A 25 -1.18 -4.27 13.06
N HIS A 26 -2.36 -4.81 12.75
CA HIS A 26 -2.51 -6.04 11.95
C HIS A 26 -2.44 -5.73 10.44
N HIS A 27 -1.22 -5.49 9.98
CA HIS A 27 -0.92 -5.23 8.57
C HIS A 27 -0.73 -6.53 7.79
N LYS A 28 -1.42 -6.63 6.65
CA LYS A 28 -1.13 -7.66 5.64
C LYS A 28 -0.04 -7.12 4.72
N TRP A 29 1.22 -7.43 5.03
CA TRP A 29 2.38 -7.02 4.25
C TRP A 29 2.55 -7.90 3.02
N VAL A 30 2.79 -7.29 1.87
CA VAL A 30 3.19 -7.93 0.63
C VAL A 30 4.50 -7.30 0.18
N VAL A 31 5.41 -8.12 -0.33
CA VAL A 31 6.69 -7.64 -0.85
C VAL A 31 6.47 -7.04 -2.23
N ASP A 32 6.84 -5.77 -2.37
CA ASP A 32 6.91 -5.08 -3.65
C ASP A 32 8.22 -5.49 -4.34
N LYS A 33 8.11 -6.32 -5.37
CA LYS A 33 9.28 -6.83 -6.13
C LYS A 33 9.77 -5.83 -7.18
N GLU A 34 8.99 -4.80 -7.48
CA GLU A 34 9.32 -3.81 -8.51
C GLU A 34 10.42 -2.85 -8.03
N LYS A 35 10.47 -2.56 -6.73
CA LYS A 35 11.43 -1.60 -6.14
C LYS A 35 12.39 -2.27 -5.16
N GLN A 36 13.20 -3.20 -5.68
CA GLN A 36 14.21 -3.89 -4.89
C GLN A 36 15.51 -3.11 -4.67
N PHE A 37 15.77 -2.03 -5.42
CA PHE A 37 17.02 -1.26 -5.32
C PHE A 37 16.75 0.21 -5.00
N ASP A 38 17.34 0.72 -3.92
CA ASP A 38 17.26 2.13 -3.56
C ASP A 38 18.47 2.89 -4.13
N VAL A 39 18.22 3.71 -5.15
CA VAL A 39 19.26 4.46 -5.88
C VAL A 39 19.98 5.45 -4.98
N LYS A 40 19.31 6.00 -3.96
CA LYS A 40 19.91 6.97 -3.05
C LYS A 40 20.85 6.31 -2.04
N ALA A 41 20.47 5.13 -1.55
CA ALA A 41 21.25 4.37 -0.58
C ALA A 41 22.28 3.42 -1.22
N GLY A 42 22.22 3.21 -2.54
CA GLY A 42 23.14 2.35 -3.28
C GLY A 42 23.04 0.87 -2.90
N LYS A 43 21.90 0.43 -2.34
CA LYS A 43 21.73 -0.92 -1.81
C LYS A 43 20.36 -1.51 -2.11
N LEU A 44 20.31 -2.84 -2.05
CA LEU A 44 19.07 -3.59 -2.17
C LEU A 44 18.21 -3.37 -0.94
N VAL A 45 16.97 -2.95 -1.16
CA VAL A 45 15.96 -2.74 -0.13
C VAL A 45 14.75 -3.62 -0.42
N THR A 46 14.16 -4.20 0.63
CA THR A 46 12.89 -4.90 0.51
C THR A 46 11.78 -3.97 0.98
N ILE A 47 10.90 -3.59 0.05
CA ILE A 47 9.73 -2.77 0.35
C ILE A 47 8.55 -3.70 0.61
N TYR A 48 7.92 -3.54 1.77
CA TYR A 48 6.68 -4.19 2.14
C TYR A 48 5.55 -3.19 2.00
N ASN A 49 4.58 -3.47 1.14
CA ASN A 49 3.37 -2.68 0.99
C ASN A 49 2.19 -3.39 1.64
N CYS A 50 1.40 -2.66 2.42
CA CYS A 50 0.20 -3.22 3.01
C CYS A 50 -0.98 -3.17 2.02
N VAL A 51 -1.53 -4.34 1.65
CA VAL A 51 -2.63 -4.44 0.66
C VAL A 51 -3.91 -3.74 1.13
N ARG A 52 -4.11 -3.61 2.44
CA ARG A 52 -5.32 -3.03 3.03
C ARG A 52 -5.27 -1.50 3.13
N CYS A 53 -4.11 -0.94 3.47
CA CYS A 53 -3.99 0.48 3.81
C CYS A 53 -2.94 1.24 3.01
N GLY A 54 -2.18 0.56 2.15
CA GLY A 54 -1.14 1.17 1.33
C GLY A 54 0.09 1.67 2.10
N LYS A 55 0.19 1.41 3.41
CA LYS A 55 1.40 1.73 4.18
C LYS A 55 2.58 0.96 3.61
N LYS A 56 3.70 1.65 3.44
CA LYS A 56 4.96 1.07 2.98
C LYS A 56 5.94 0.97 4.15
N LYS A 57 6.63 -0.17 4.24
CA LYS A 57 7.68 -0.43 5.22
C LYS A 57 8.92 -0.87 4.46
N VAL A 58 10.01 -0.13 4.58
CA VAL A 58 11.28 -0.47 3.92
C VAL A 58 12.16 -1.20 4.92
N ARG A 59 12.70 -2.36 4.55
CA ARG A 59 13.81 -3.00 5.26
C ARG A 59 15.04 -2.97 4.36
N SER A 60 16.11 -2.38 4.85
CA SER A 60 17.45 -2.56 4.29
C SER A 60 18.08 -3.80 4.90
N HIS A 61 18.89 -4.51 4.11
CA HIS A 61 19.90 -5.39 4.68
C HIS A 61 21.11 -4.58 5.15
#